data_AF-A0A1H3ISP3-F1
#
_entry.id   AF-A0A1H3ISP3-F1
#
_cell.length_a   1.000
_cell.length_b   1.000
_cell.length_c   1.000
_cell.angle_alpha   90.00
_cell.angle_beta   90.00
_cell.angle_gamma   90.00
#
_symmetry.space_group_name_H-M   'P 1'
#
loop_
_entity.id
_entity.type
_entity.pdbx_description
1 polymer ?
#
loop_
_entity_poly.entity_id
_entity_poly.type
_entity_poly.pdbx_seq_one_letter_code
_entity_poly.pdbx_strand_id
1 'polypeptide(L)'
;MKTKISLTTLLMVSFLSACAQMNPVSSMQSNEIGNGNLNAIDRSNHDALAQHYENTAKELQVKLQEQQKLLKEYEDHNYYYGRKGQNLNSQTSAKVRHLEKLIKENLDEAAIHRKMARDQEKRNYTDVDKRDFRFTKEDKVY
;
A
#
# COMPACT_ATOMS: atom_id res chain seq x y z
N MET A 1 -19.34 33.10 -69.23
CA MET A 1 -19.95 33.01 -67.89
C MET A 1 -19.78 31.57 -67.40
N LYS A 2 -18.91 31.32 -66.41
CA LYS A 2 -19.22 30.79 -65.06
C LYS A 2 -20.02 29.48 -65.13
N THR A 3 -19.51 28.31 -64.73
CA THR A 3 -19.05 27.97 -63.38
C THR A 3 -17.99 26.84 -63.37
N LYS A 4 -17.04 26.93 -62.44
CA LYS A 4 -16.03 25.91 -62.15
C LYS A 4 -16.58 24.97 -61.08
N ILE A 5 -16.78 23.70 -61.40
CA ILE A 5 -17.09 22.67 -60.40
C ILE A 5 -15.80 21.90 -60.18
N SER A 6 -15.09 22.31 -59.13
CA SER A 6 -13.91 21.63 -58.63
C SER A 6 -14.36 20.27 -58.08
N LEU A 7 -13.99 19.21 -58.80
CA LEU A 7 -14.27 17.82 -58.44
C LEU A 7 -13.54 17.50 -57.13
N THR A 8 -14.23 17.72 -56.02
CA THR A 8 -14.30 16.83 -54.84
C THR A 8 -12.95 16.16 -54.52
N THR A 9 -12.05 16.81 -53.78
CA THR A 9 -11.99 16.69 -52.31
C THR A 9 -12.69 15.44 -51.76
N LEU A 10 -12.16 14.25 -52.08
CA LEU A 10 -12.42 13.05 -51.29
C LEU A 10 -11.15 12.19 -51.22
N LEU A 11 -10.05 12.81 -50.81
CA LEU A 11 -8.84 12.10 -50.38
C LEU A 11 -8.61 12.36 -48.89
N MET A 12 -9.68 12.29 -48.12
CA MET A 12 -9.60 12.00 -46.69
C MET A 12 -9.53 10.49 -46.57
N VAL A 13 -8.37 9.91 -46.92
CA VAL A 13 -8.02 8.59 -46.44
C VAL A 13 -7.86 8.72 -44.95
N SER A 14 -8.93 8.33 -44.28
CA SER A 14 -9.02 7.99 -42.87
C SER A 14 -7.79 7.20 -42.42
N PHE A 15 -6.81 7.90 -41.86
CA PHE A 15 -5.83 7.27 -40.97
C PHE A 15 -6.35 7.42 -39.54
N LEU A 16 -7.42 6.69 -39.22
CA LEU A 16 -7.62 6.25 -37.84
C LEU A 16 -6.62 5.12 -37.61
N SER A 17 -5.33 5.47 -37.49
CA SER A 17 -4.42 4.65 -36.72
C SER A 17 -4.92 4.74 -35.29
N ALA A 18 -5.75 3.77 -34.92
CA ALA A 18 -6.00 3.44 -33.55
C ALA A 18 -4.64 3.42 -32.84
N CYS A 19 -4.35 4.46 -32.05
CA CYS A 19 -3.50 4.28 -30.90
C CYS A 19 -4.26 3.27 -30.05
N ALA A 20 -4.02 1.98 -30.30
CA ALA A 20 -4.21 0.97 -29.29
C ALA A 20 -3.49 1.54 -28.08
N GLN A 21 -4.27 1.99 -27.10
CA GLN A 21 -3.73 2.33 -25.81
C GLN A 21 -3.03 1.04 -25.37
N MET A 22 -1.71 1.02 -25.50
CA MET A 22 -0.89 0.33 -24.52
C MET A 22 -1.21 1.05 -23.22
N ASN A 23 -2.34 0.67 -22.60
CA ASN A 23 -2.36 0.60 -21.16
C ASN A 23 -1.10 -0.20 -20.84
N PRO A 24 -0.13 0.35 -20.11
CA PRO A 24 0.80 -0.55 -19.48
C PRO A 24 -0.10 -1.54 -18.74
N VAL A 25 0.04 -2.82 -19.08
CA VAL A 25 -0.27 -3.88 -18.12
C VAL A 25 0.82 -3.77 -17.06
N SER A 26 0.86 -2.63 -16.36
CA SER A 26 1.02 -2.60 -14.95
C SER A 26 -0.26 -3.22 -14.38
N SER A 27 -0.43 -4.52 -14.59
CA SER A 27 -0.79 -5.37 -13.47
C SER A 27 0.43 -5.40 -12.53
N MET A 28 0.78 -4.21 -11.99
CA MET A 28 0.87 -4.16 -10.54
C MET A 28 -0.49 -4.68 -10.13
N GLN A 29 -0.53 -5.98 -9.86
CA GLN A 29 -1.52 -6.55 -9.01
C GLN A 29 -1.36 -5.69 -7.76
N SER A 30 -2.13 -4.61 -7.71
CA SER A 30 -2.59 -3.95 -6.52
C SER A 30 -3.41 -5.03 -5.85
N ASN A 31 -2.70 -6.04 -5.35
CA ASN A 31 -3.24 -6.99 -4.46
C ASN A 31 -3.53 -6.11 -3.25
N GLU A 32 -4.81 -5.91 -3.00
CA GLU A 32 -5.40 -5.17 -1.89
C GLU A 32 -5.03 -5.86 -0.57
N ILE A 33 -3.74 -6.07 -0.34
CA ILE A 33 -3.19 -6.67 0.86
C ILE A 33 -3.04 -5.49 1.80
N GLY A 34 -4.04 -5.31 2.67
CA GLY A 34 -3.83 -4.54 3.88
C GLY A 34 -4.67 -3.28 4.04
N ASN A 35 -5.66 -2.98 3.18
CA ASN A 35 -6.54 -1.82 3.41
C ASN A 35 -8.03 -2.16 3.52
N GLY A 36 -8.44 -3.39 3.17
CA GLY A 36 -9.86 -3.78 3.13
C GLY A 36 -10.60 -3.66 4.47
N ASN A 37 -9.88 -3.70 5.60
CA ASN A 37 -10.47 -3.65 6.94
C ASN A 37 -10.18 -2.35 7.71
N LEU A 38 -9.34 -1.46 7.18
CA LEU A 38 -8.89 -0.25 7.90
C LEU A 38 -10.06 0.70 8.18
N ASN A 39 -11.03 0.76 7.27
CA ASN A 39 -12.22 1.60 7.40
C ASN A 39 -13.22 1.12 8.45
N ALA A 40 -13.17 -0.15 8.87
CA ALA A 40 -14.03 -0.70 9.91
C ALA A 40 -13.46 -0.53 11.32
N ILE A 41 -12.17 -0.21 11.44
CA ILE A 41 -11.53 0.04 12.73
C ILE A 41 -11.83 1.46 13.16
N ASP A 42 -12.28 1.62 14.41
CA ASP A 42 -12.43 2.93 15.03
C ASP A 42 -11.07 3.66 15.02
N ARG A 43 -11.05 4.85 14.41
CA ARG A 43 -9.84 5.68 14.26
C ARG A 43 -9.24 6.10 15.60
N SER A 44 -10.03 6.11 16.68
CA SER A 44 -9.57 6.40 18.03
C SER A 44 -9.01 5.17 18.76
N ASN A 45 -9.24 3.96 18.23
CA ASN A 45 -8.72 2.73 18.80
C ASN A 45 -7.30 2.46 18.26
N HIS A 46 -6.33 3.15 18.84
CA HIS A 46 -4.93 3.04 18.42
C HIS A 46 -4.34 1.63 18.62
N ASP A 47 -4.82 0.82 19.57
CA ASP A 47 -4.36 -0.57 19.71
C ASP A 47 -4.84 -1.45 18.56
N ALA A 48 -6.10 -1.31 18.15
CA ALA A 48 -6.64 -2.05 17.01
C ALA A 48 -5.93 -1.66 15.69
N LEU A 49 -5.65 -0.37 15.50
CA LEU A 49 -4.88 0.11 14.34
C LEU A 49 -3.45 -0.44 14.34
N ALA A 50 -2.77 -0.43 15.49
CA ALA A 50 -1.43 -1.02 15.60
C ALA A 50 -1.44 -2.51 15.23
N GLN A 51 -2.39 -3.27 15.79
CA GLN A 51 -2.53 -4.70 15.53
C GLN A 51 -2.84 -5.00 14.05
N HIS A 52 -3.65 -4.16 13.41
CA HIS A 52 -3.93 -4.26 11.98
C HIS A 52 -2.66 -4.13 11.15
N TYR A 53 -1.87 -3.06 11.36
CA TYR A 53 -0.62 -2.87 10.64
C TYR A 53 0.42 -3.97 10.95
N GLU A 54 0.51 -4.45 12.19
CA GLU A 54 1.36 -5.60 12.57
C GLU A 54 0.96 -6.88 11.80
N ASN A 55 -0.34 -7.14 11.67
CA ASN A 55 -0.84 -8.31 10.94
C ASN A 55 -0.59 -8.18 9.44
N THR A 56 -0.84 -7.01 8.85
CA THR A 56 -0.49 -6.73 7.44
C THR A 56 1.00 -6.93 7.19
N ALA A 57 1.88 -6.47 8.09
CA ALA A 57 3.31 -6.71 7.98
C ALA A 57 3.66 -8.21 7.99
N LYS A 58 3.00 -9.03 8.82
CA LYS A 58 3.19 -10.49 8.82
C LYS A 58 2.75 -11.14 7.50
N GLU A 59 1.61 -10.73 6.95
CA GLU A 59 1.15 -11.23 5.65
C GLU A 59 2.11 -10.87 4.52
N LEU A 60 2.66 -9.65 4.56
CA LEU A 60 3.66 -9.20 3.59
C LEU A 60 4.98 -9.97 3.74
N GLN A 61 5.39 -10.34 4.96
CA GLN A 61 6.56 -11.18 5.20
C GLN A 61 6.43 -12.57 4.58
N VAL A 62 5.25 -13.20 4.65
CA VAL A 62 5.01 -14.49 3.98
C VAL A 62 5.21 -14.35 2.47
N LYS A 63 4.64 -13.30 1.86
CA LYS A 63 4.81 -13.02 0.43
C LYS A 63 6.25 -12.69 0.06
N LEU A 64 6.98 -11.99 0.92
CA LEU A 64 8.40 -11.69 0.73
C LEU A 64 9.21 -12.98 0.65
N GLN A 65 8.97 -13.94 1.55
CA GLN A 65 9.64 -15.24 1.54
C GLN A 65 9.37 -16.02 0.25
N GLU A 66 8.13 -16.00 -0.25
CA GLU A 66 7.78 -16.62 -1.54
C GLU A 66 8.55 -15.98 -2.71
N GLN A 67 8.59 -14.64 -2.77
CA GLN A 67 9.31 -13.94 -3.84
C GLN A 67 10.83 -14.13 -3.73
N GLN A 68 11.39 -14.20 -2.52
CA GLN A 68 12.81 -14.50 -2.31
C GLN A 68 13.17 -15.91 -2.78
N LYS A 69 12.31 -16.90 -2.51
CA LYS A 69 12.49 -18.27 -3.01
C LYS A 69 12.46 -18.32 -4.54
N LEU A 70 11.51 -17.62 -5.16
CA LEU A 70 11.43 -17.51 -6.62
C LEU A 70 12.64 -16.79 -7.23
N LEU A 71 13.10 -15.70 -6.61
CA LEU A 71 14.28 -14.98 -7.06
C LEU A 71 15.50 -15.90 -7.07
N LYS A 72 15.70 -16.63 -5.98
CA LYS A 72 16.78 -17.61 -5.86
C LYS A 72 16.70 -18.69 -6.94
N GLU A 73 15.51 -19.22 -7.21
CA GLU A 73 15.29 -20.20 -8.27
C GLU A 73 15.69 -19.65 -9.66
N TYR A 74 15.37 -18.38 -9.96
CA TYR A 74 15.75 -17.75 -11.22
C TYR A 74 17.25 -17.45 -11.31
N GLU A 75 17.89 -17.16 -10.18
CA GLU A 75 19.34 -16.92 -10.08
C GLU A 75 20.13 -18.22 -10.26
N ASP A 76 19.75 -19.26 -9.54
CA ASP A 76 20.41 -20.57 -9.52
C ASP A 76 20.23 -21.31 -10.86
N HIS A 77 19.07 -21.16 -11.51
CA HIS A 77 18.74 -21.84 -12.78
C HIS A 77 18.64 -20.90 -13.97
N ASN A 78 19.47 -19.86 -14.03
CA ASN A 78 19.43 -18.85 -15.11
C ASN A 78 19.51 -19.44 -16.54
N TYR A 79 20.21 -20.57 -16.70
CA TYR A 79 20.40 -21.27 -17.98
C TYR A 79 19.11 -21.89 -18.51
N TYR A 80 18.17 -22.25 -17.62
CA TYR A 80 16.89 -22.86 -17.98
C TYR A 80 15.93 -21.84 -18.61
N TYR A 81 16.02 -20.56 -18.20
CA TYR A 81 15.09 -19.51 -18.60
C TYR A 81 15.60 -18.62 -19.75
N GLY A 82 16.89 -18.70 -20.09
CA GLY A 82 17.53 -17.92 -21.15
C GLY A 82 17.29 -16.40 -21.00
N ARG A 83 17.02 -15.69 -22.10
CA ARG A 83 16.78 -14.23 -22.08
C ARG A 83 15.56 -13.83 -21.23
N LYS A 84 14.54 -14.70 -21.11
CA LYS A 84 13.38 -14.44 -20.27
C LYS A 84 13.75 -14.47 -18.78
N GLY A 85 14.76 -15.24 -18.39
CA GLY A 85 15.26 -15.33 -17.01
C GLY A 85 15.73 -13.98 -16.44
N GLN A 86 16.43 -13.17 -17.26
CA GLN A 86 16.88 -11.83 -16.83
C GLN A 86 15.73 -10.90 -16.48
N ASN A 87 14.65 -10.95 -17.27
CA ASN A 87 13.44 -10.17 -17.02
C ASN A 87 12.70 -10.68 -15.77
N LEU A 88 12.56 -12.01 -15.61
CA LEU A 88 11.95 -12.62 -14.42
C LEU A 88 12.71 -12.28 -13.14
N ASN A 89 14.05 -12.34 -13.18
CA ASN A 89 14.91 -11.94 -12.07
C ASN A 89 14.69 -10.47 -11.73
N SER A 90 14.81 -9.57 -12.71
CA SER A 90 14.68 -8.13 -12.48
C SER A 90 13.31 -7.75 -11.90
N GLN A 91 12.23 -8.37 -12.41
CA GLN A 91 10.88 -8.18 -11.89
C GLN A 91 10.72 -8.71 -10.47
N THR A 92 11.23 -9.91 -10.19
CA THR A 92 11.11 -10.54 -8.86
C THR A 92 11.94 -9.78 -7.83
N SER A 93 13.14 -9.34 -8.20
CA SER A 93 14.00 -8.46 -7.39
C SER A 93 13.30 -7.13 -7.07
N ALA A 94 12.59 -6.54 -8.02
CA ALA A 94 11.77 -5.34 -7.77
C ALA A 94 10.61 -5.62 -6.80
N LYS A 95 9.95 -6.78 -6.91
CA LYS A 95 8.89 -7.21 -5.97
C LYS A 95 9.43 -7.40 -4.55
N VAL A 96 10.60 -8.03 -4.39
CA VAL A 96 11.27 -8.20 -3.09
C VAL A 96 11.49 -6.85 -2.42
N ARG A 97 12.15 -5.90 -3.12
CA ARG A 97 12.38 -4.55 -2.59
C ARG A 97 11.08 -3.82 -2.22
N HIS A 98 10.04 -3.99 -3.03
CA HIS A 98 8.75 -3.37 -2.77
C HIS A 98 8.08 -3.93 -1.52
N LEU A 99 8.09 -5.26 -1.34
CA LEU A 99 7.53 -5.91 -0.16
C LEU A 99 8.31 -5.52 1.11
N GLU A 100 9.65 -5.46 1.06
CA GLU A 100 10.47 -4.98 2.17
C GLU A 100 10.08 -3.55 2.58
N LYS A 101 9.88 -2.65 1.60
CA LYS A 101 9.42 -1.28 1.86
C LYS A 101 8.06 -1.27 2.55
N LEU A 102 7.09 -2.05 2.04
CA LEU A 102 5.75 -2.12 2.62
C LEU A 102 5.76 -2.70 4.04
N ILE A 103 6.57 -3.72 4.31
CA ILE A 103 6.74 -4.28 5.66
C ILE A 103 7.24 -3.19 6.61
N LYS A 104 8.27 -2.45 6.20
CA LYS A 104 8.80 -1.34 7.01
C LYS A 104 7.74 -0.28 7.29
N GLU A 105 7.04 0.19 6.25
CA GLU A 105 5.99 1.20 6.39
C GLU A 105 4.87 0.75 7.35
N ASN A 106 4.42 -0.51 7.25
CA ASN A 106 3.42 -1.04 8.17
C ASN A 106 3.94 -1.14 9.61
N LEU A 107 5.19 -1.56 9.82
CA LEU A 107 5.78 -1.62 11.16
C LEU A 107 5.97 -0.22 11.77
N ASP A 108 6.32 0.78 10.95
CA ASP A 108 6.44 2.18 11.38
C ASP A 108 5.06 2.73 11.80
N GLU A 109 4.01 2.50 11.02
CA GLU A 109 2.63 2.87 11.38
C GLU A 109 2.15 2.17 12.65
N ALA A 110 2.41 0.86 12.79
CA ALA A 110 2.11 0.13 14.00
C ALA A 110 2.79 0.76 15.23
N ALA A 111 4.06 1.13 15.13
CA ALA A 111 4.81 1.75 16.22
C ALA A 111 4.23 3.12 16.62
N ILE A 112 3.80 3.93 15.64
CA ILE A 112 3.11 5.21 15.86
C ILE A 112 1.82 4.97 16.65
N HIS A 113 0.99 4.03 16.21
CA HIS A 113 -0.27 3.71 16.86
C HIS A 113 -0.07 3.14 18.28
N ARG A 114 0.92 2.26 18.50
CA ARG A 114 1.30 1.79 19.85
C ARG A 114 1.71 2.94 20.77
N LYS A 115 2.43 3.94 20.24
CA LYS A 115 2.80 5.12 21.02
C LYS A 115 1.57 5.94 21.39
N MET A 116 0.66 6.18 20.45
CA MET A 116 -0.57 6.92 20.70
C MET A 116 -1.46 6.23 21.75
N ALA A 117 -1.59 4.90 21.70
CA ALA A 117 -2.31 4.12 22.71
C ALA A 117 -1.73 4.34 24.13
N ARG A 118 -0.40 4.21 24.28
CA ARG A 118 0.28 4.48 25.57
C ARG A 118 0.11 5.92 26.05
N ASP A 119 0.17 6.89 25.15
CA ASP A 119 0.02 8.31 25.50
C ASP A 119 -1.43 8.62 25.91
N GLN A 120 -2.42 7.95 25.31
CA GLN A 120 -3.82 8.05 25.70
C GLN A 120 -4.08 7.42 27.08
N GLU A 121 -3.54 6.23 27.34
CA GLU A 121 -3.63 5.58 28.65
C GLU A 121 -3.05 6.45 29.77
N LYS A 122 -1.85 7.02 29.55
CA LYS A 122 -1.23 7.97 30.50
C LYS A 122 -2.10 9.19 30.76
N ARG A 123 -2.68 9.78 29.71
CA ARG A 123 -3.59 10.94 29.86
C ARG A 123 -4.81 10.58 30.69
N ASN A 124 -5.42 9.44 30.42
CA ASN A 124 -6.59 8.95 31.16
C ASN A 124 -6.25 8.76 32.65
N TYR A 125 -5.11 8.16 32.97
CA TYR A 125 -4.64 8.02 34.35
C TYR A 125 -4.48 9.39 35.05
N THR A 126 -3.84 10.36 34.38
CA THR A 126 -3.66 11.70 34.98
C THR A 126 -4.97 12.48 35.14
N ASP A 127 -5.98 12.22 34.32
CA ASP A 127 -7.29 12.83 34.45
C ASP A 127 -8.07 12.26 35.64
N VAL A 128 -8.01 10.93 35.83
CA VAL A 128 -8.61 10.26 37.00
C VAL A 128 -7.98 10.78 38.30
N ASP A 129 -6.65 10.84 38.38
CA ASP A 129 -5.95 11.35 39.57
C ASP A 129 -6.33 12.80 39.90
N LYS A 130 -6.45 13.66 38.88
CA LYS A 130 -6.92 15.05 39.06
C LYS A 130 -8.36 15.12 39.52
N ARG A 131 -9.24 14.24 39.03
CA ARG A 131 -10.65 14.18 39.47
C ARG A 131 -10.76 13.74 40.92
N ASP A 132 -10.02 12.71 41.33
CA ASP A 132 -9.99 12.23 42.72
C ASP A 132 -9.43 13.29 43.68
N PHE A 133 -8.37 13.99 43.27
CA PHE A 133 -7.83 15.11 44.06
C PHE A 133 -8.80 16.30 44.18
N ARG A 134 -9.57 16.59 43.12
CA ARG A 134 -10.60 17.65 43.17
C ARG A 134 -11.74 17.26 44.12
N PHE A 135 -12.25 16.04 43.99
CA PHE A 135 -13.33 15.52 44.84
C PHE A 135 -12.94 15.57 46.33
N THR A 136 -11.75 15.11 46.68
CA THR A 136 -11.25 15.16 48.06
C THR A 136 -11.00 16.57 48.60
N LYS A 137 -10.84 17.58 47.74
CA LYS A 137 -10.76 18.99 48.15
C LYS A 137 -12.13 19.61 48.37
N GLU A 138 -13.11 19.28 47.53
CA GLU A 138 -14.48 19.82 47.63
C GLU A 138 -15.19 19.28 48.89
N ASP A 139 -14.93 18.03 49.29
CA ASP A 139 -15.52 17.41 50.49
C ASP A 139 -14.93 17.92 51.82
N LYS A 140 -13.81 18.66 51.80
CA LYS A 140 -13.17 19.23 53.00
C LYS A 140 -13.56 20.68 53.27
N VAL A 141 -14.52 21.23 52.53
CA VAL A 141 -15.05 22.58 52.72
C VAL A 141 -16.44 22.51 53.38
N TYR A 142 -16.51 22.01 54.61
CA TYR A 142 -17.65 22.14 55.52
C TYR A 142 -17.18 22.18 56.97
#